data_AF-A0A935RU37-F1
#
_entry.id   AF-A0A935RU37-F1
#
_cell.length_a   1.000
_cell.length_b   1.000
_cell.length_c   1.000
_cell.angle_alpha   90.00
_cell.angle_beta   90.00
_cell.angle_gamma   90.00
#
_symmetry.space_group_name_H-M   'P 1'
#
loop_
_entity.id
_entity.type
_entity.pdbx_description
1 polymer ?
#
loop_
_entity_poly.entity_id
_entity_poly.type
_entity_poly.pdbx_seq_one_letter_code
_entity_poly.pdbx_strand_id
1 'polypeptide(L)'
;MAGTSHIYRVKKKLWNDSIEDVLQGLFIGRTLHVCSGKSMLGDVRLDADAENNPDIICDASDMKDFVKDNEFETVICDPPYNGKFQWNHDLLKELSRVAILR
;
A
#
# COMPACT_ATOMS: atom_id res chain seq x y z
N MET A 1 -16.31 4.72 -31.86
CA MET A 1 -15.68 4.51 -30.53
C MET A 1 -14.20 4.26 -30.75
N ALA A 2 -13.36 5.27 -30.58
CA ALA A 2 -11.90 5.20 -30.80
C ALA A 2 -11.11 4.93 -29.50
N GLY A 3 -11.77 4.45 -28.43
CA GLY A 3 -11.20 4.39 -27.08
C GLY A 3 -10.13 3.32 -26.85
N THR A 4 -9.88 2.45 -27.83
CA THR A 4 -8.90 1.35 -27.70
C THR A 4 -7.72 1.46 -28.66
N SER A 5 -7.69 2.47 -29.56
CA SER A 5 -6.62 2.64 -30.56
C SER A 5 -5.25 2.99 -29.97
N HIS A 6 -5.19 3.30 -28.67
CA HIS A 6 -3.97 3.65 -27.95
C HIS A 6 -3.64 2.65 -26.82
N ILE A 7 -4.38 1.55 -26.72
CA ILE A 7 -4.09 0.50 -25.72
C ILE A 7 -2.96 -0.37 -26.26
N TYR A 8 -1.75 -0.13 -25.78
CA TYR A 8 -0.59 -0.97 -26.06
C TYR A 8 -0.77 -2.33 -25.38
N ARG A 9 -1.01 -3.37 -26.17
CA ARG A 9 -1.01 -4.75 -25.69
C ARG A 9 0.43 -5.26 -25.66
N VAL A 10 1.01 -5.38 -24.47
CA VAL A 10 2.35 -5.95 -24.34
C VAL A 10 2.25 -7.48 -24.43
N LYS A 11 2.93 -8.07 -25.42
CA LYS A 11 2.94 -9.53 -25.65
C LYS A 11 3.96 -10.28 -24.78
N LYS A 12 4.72 -9.57 -23.94
CA LYS A 12 5.77 -10.09 -23.06
C LYS A 12 5.70 -9.36 -21.72
N LYS A 13 6.14 -10.02 -20.64
CA LYS A 13 6.39 -9.38 -19.35
C LYS A 13 7.29 -8.15 -19.56
N LEU A 14 6.83 -6.96 -19.16
CA LEU A 14 7.60 -5.70 -19.25
C LEU A 14 8.84 -5.73 -18.36
N TRP A 15 8.77 -6.49 -17.28
CA TRP A 15 9.80 -6.63 -16.25
C TRP A 15 10.25 -8.09 -16.23
N ASN A 16 11.56 -8.32 -16.22
CA ASN A 16 12.12 -9.67 -16.08
C ASN A 16 11.93 -10.19 -14.65
N ASP A 17 11.95 -9.28 -13.67
CA ASP A 17 11.74 -9.57 -12.26
C ASP A 17 10.24 -9.59 -11.91
N SER A 18 9.89 -10.12 -10.73
CA SER A 18 8.54 -9.89 -10.22
C SER A 18 8.38 -8.40 -9.88
N ILE A 19 7.17 -7.87 -9.99
CA ILE A 19 6.91 -6.45 -9.66
C ILE A 19 7.19 -6.22 -8.17
N GLU A 20 6.97 -7.26 -7.37
CA GLU A 20 7.25 -7.34 -5.95
C GLU A 20 8.76 -7.13 -5.67
N ASP A 21 9.65 -7.81 -6.40
CA ASP A 21 11.10 -7.63 -6.26
C ASP A 21 11.53 -6.19 -6.58
N VAL A 22 10.94 -5.61 -7.64
CA VAL A 22 11.21 -4.23 -8.04
C VAL A 22 10.77 -3.25 -6.96
N LEU A 23 9.55 -3.42 -6.42
CA LEU A 23 9.02 -2.57 -5.35
C LEU A 23 9.85 -2.69 -4.07
N GLN A 24 10.23 -3.91 -3.67
CA GLN A 24 11.10 -4.12 -2.51
C GLN A 24 12.45 -3.41 -2.66
N GLY A 25 13.02 -3.39 -3.87
CA GLY A 25 14.25 -2.64 -4.14
C GLY A 25 14.14 -1.13 -3.98
N LEU A 26 12.92 -0.57 -3.90
CA LEU A 26 12.68 0.86 -3.67
C LEU A 26 12.45 1.20 -2.19
N PHE A 27 12.25 0.20 -1.33
CA PHE A 27 11.99 0.45 0.08
C PHE A 27 13.26 0.92 0.79
N ILE A 28 13.06 1.84 1.73
CA ILE A 28 14.10 2.37 2.60
C ILE A 28 13.69 2.03 4.02
N GLY A 29 14.59 1.39 4.79
CA GLY A 29 14.36 1.10 6.20
C GLY A 29 13.15 0.21 6.46
N ARG A 30 12.48 0.42 7.60
CA ARG A 30 11.31 -0.35 8.01
C ARG A 30 10.08 0.12 7.24
N THR A 31 9.34 -0.84 6.69
CA THR A 31 8.25 -0.59 5.75
C THR A 31 6.89 -1.01 6.31
N LEU A 32 5.93 -0.09 6.29
CA LEU A 32 4.51 -0.37 6.54
C LEU A 32 3.76 -0.49 5.21
N HIS A 33 3.01 -1.57 5.04
CA HIS A 33 2.07 -1.75 3.93
C HIS A 33 0.63 -1.63 4.42
N VAL A 34 -0.01 -0.52 4.08
CA VAL A 34 -1.39 -0.18 4.45
C VAL A 34 -2.36 -0.65 3.37
N CYS A 35 -3.49 -1.24 3.79
CA CYS A 35 -4.43 -1.93 2.89
C CYS A 35 -3.73 -3.06 2.11
N SER A 36 -2.92 -3.86 2.81
CA SER A 36 -2.04 -4.84 2.16
C SER A 36 -2.76 -5.93 1.39
N GLY A 37 -4.04 -6.19 1.68
CA GLY A 37 -4.78 -7.35 1.19
C GLY A 37 -3.95 -8.62 1.37
N LYS A 38 -3.84 -9.42 0.32
CA LYS A 38 -3.04 -10.67 0.29
C LYS A 38 -1.56 -10.45 -0.02
N SER A 39 -1.10 -9.20 -0.18
CA SER A 39 0.29 -8.91 -0.46
C SER A 39 1.19 -9.32 0.71
N MET A 40 2.40 -9.74 0.39
CA MET A 40 3.47 -10.05 1.34
C MET A 40 4.57 -8.98 1.35
N LEU A 41 4.33 -7.82 0.71
CA LEU A 41 5.26 -6.69 0.69
C LEU A 41 5.25 -5.93 2.02
N GLY A 42 6.43 -5.44 2.42
CA GLY A 42 6.63 -4.66 3.65
C GLY A 42 7.06 -5.52 4.83
N ASP A 43 7.58 -4.88 5.88
CA ASP A 43 7.96 -5.54 7.14
C ASP A 43 6.77 -5.70 8.08
N VAL A 44 5.81 -4.78 7.98
CA VAL A 44 4.55 -4.79 8.74
C VAL A 44 3.39 -4.57 7.78
N ARG A 45 2.39 -5.44 7.84
CA ARG A 45 1.20 -5.39 7.00
C ARG A 45 -0.03 -5.01 7.81
N LEU A 46 -0.78 -4.04 7.32
CA LEU A 46 -2.00 -3.54 7.94
C LEU A 46 -3.17 -3.66 6.96
N ASP A 47 -4.24 -4.29 7.42
CA ASP A 47 -5.48 -4.41 6.66
C ASP A 47 -6.71 -4.40 7.59
N ALA A 48 -7.86 -3.99 7.09
CA ALA A 48 -9.10 -4.04 7.86
C ALA A 48 -9.73 -5.45 7.84
N ASP A 49 -9.39 -6.25 6.84
CA ASP A 49 -9.91 -7.60 6.66
C ASP A 49 -8.98 -8.65 7.28
N ALA A 50 -9.45 -9.23 8.39
CA ALA A 50 -8.75 -10.28 9.11
C ALA A 50 -8.52 -11.56 8.27
N GLU A 51 -9.33 -11.81 7.23
CA GLU A 51 -9.17 -12.98 6.35
C GLU A 51 -7.84 -12.95 5.57
N ASN A 52 -7.25 -11.77 5.43
CA ASN A 52 -5.94 -11.58 4.79
C ASN A 52 -4.75 -11.86 5.74
N ASN A 53 -5.02 -12.15 7.02
CA ASN A 53 -4.03 -12.41 8.06
C ASN A 53 -2.91 -11.34 8.11
N PRO A 54 -3.24 -10.05 8.27
CA PRO A 54 -2.25 -8.97 8.42
C PRO A 54 -1.59 -9.01 9.80
N ASP A 55 -0.47 -8.30 9.97
CA ASP A 55 0.18 -8.13 11.28
C ASP A 55 -0.63 -7.20 12.19
N ILE A 56 -1.36 -6.25 11.59
CA ILE A 56 -2.26 -5.30 12.27
C ILE A 56 -3.63 -5.32 11.58
N ILE A 57 -4.69 -5.59 12.34
CA ILE A 57 -6.07 -5.49 11.87
C ILE A 57 -6.63 -4.13 12.29
N CYS A 58 -6.78 -3.21 11.34
CA CYS A 58 -7.12 -1.81 11.64
C CYS A 58 -7.77 -1.10 10.44
N ASP A 59 -8.65 -0.13 10.72
CA ASP A 59 -9.07 0.85 9.71
C ASP A 59 -7.90 1.80 9.42
N ALA A 60 -7.47 1.86 8.17
CA ALA A 60 -6.33 2.67 7.75
C ALA A 60 -6.56 4.19 7.89
N SER A 61 -7.81 4.62 8.08
CA SER A 61 -8.15 6.03 8.34
C SER A 61 -8.05 6.43 9.83
N ASP A 62 -7.83 5.47 10.74
CA ASP A 62 -7.61 5.73 12.17
C ASP A 62 -6.66 4.68 12.78
N MET A 63 -5.34 4.91 12.67
CA MET A 63 -4.30 3.96 13.09
C MET A 63 -3.66 4.30 14.44
N LYS A 64 -4.15 5.30 15.18
CA LYS A 64 -3.43 5.90 16.32
C LYS A 64 -3.17 4.94 17.48
N ASP A 65 -4.09 4.02 17.72
CA ASP A 65 -3.96 3.02 18.79
C ASP A 65 -3.03 1.87 18.40
N PHE A 66 -2.67 1.76 17.12
CA PHE A 66 -1.93 0.62 16.56
C PHE A 66 -0.55 0.99 16.06
N VAL A 67 -0.37 2.22 15.56
CA VAL A 67 0.84 2.67 14.88
C VAL A 67 1.26 4.05 15.40
N LYS A 68 2.53 4.17 15.80
CA LYS A 68 3.10 5.40 16.35
C LYS A 68 3.41 6.41 15.24
N ASP A 69 3.46 7.68 15.62
CA ASP A 69 3.93 8.75 14.75
C ASP A 69 5.40 8.51 14.35
N ASN A 70 5.73 8.74 13.08
CA ASN A 70 7.09 8.60 12.53
C ASN A 70 7.72 7.22 12.83
N GLU A 71 6.96 6.15 12.70
CA GLU A 71 7.44 4.79 12.99
C GLU A 71 8.14 4.10 11.81
N PHE A 72 7.86 4.54 10.58
CA PHE A 72 8.30 3.86 9.36
C PHE A 72 9.02 4.78 8.39
N GLU A 73 10.15 4.33 7.85
CA GLU A 73 10.87 5.04 6.79
C GLU A 73 10.19 4.93 5.42
N THR A 74 9.47 3.82 5.17
CA THR A 74 8.67 3.63 3.95
C THR A 74 7.24 3.29 4.33
N VAL A 75 6.28 3.99 3.74
CA VAL A 75 4.84 3.69 3.87
C VAL A 75 4.28 3.54 2.46
N ILE A 76 3.72 2.37 2.16
CA ILE A 76 3.01 2.10 0.91
C ILE A 76 1.52 1.85 1.20
N CYS A 77 0.66 2.27 0.28
CA CYS A 77 -0.78 2.09 0.43
C CYS A 77 -1.43 1.84 -0.94
N ASP A 78 -2.21 0.77 -1.02
CA ASP A 78 -3.02 0.43 -2.20
C ASP A 78 -4.50 0.22 -1.79
N PRO A 79 -5.24 1.30 -1.48
CA PRO A 79 -6.61 1.17 -1.02
C PRO A 79 -7.53 0.71 -2.16
N PRO A 80 -8.60 -0.06 -1.87
CA PRO A 80 -9.53 -0.50 -2.90
C PRO A 80 -10.18 0.72 -3.59
N TYR A 81 -10.41 0.66 -4.90
CA TYR A 81 -11.14 1.71 -5.64
C TYR A 81 -12.58 1.28 -5.90
N ASN A 82 -13.38 1.16 -4.85
CA ASN A 82 -14.78 0.71 -4.96
C ASN A 82 -15.81 1.79 -4.57
N GLY A 83 -15.37 3.03 -4.35
CA GLY A 83 -16.21 4.18 -4.00
C GLY A 83 -16.70 4.22 -2.55
N LYS A 84 -16.59 3.11 -1.81
CA LYS A 84 -16.83 3.04 -0.36
C LYS A 84 -15.54 3.21 0.41
N PHE A 85 -14.51 2.49 0.00
CA PHE A 85 -13.14 2.64 0.42
C PHE A 85 -12.40 3.28 -0.75
N GLN A 86 -11.66 4.34 -0.47
CA GLN A 86 -10.89 5.11 -1.43
C GLN A 86 -9.96 6.04 -0.65
N TRP A 87 -9.01 6.66 -1.34
CA TRP A 87 -8.25 7.77 -0.79
C TRP A 87 -9.18 8.83 -0.22
N ASN A 88 -9.02 9.12 1.07
CA ASN A 88 -9.69 10.19 1.76
C ASN A 88 -8.66 10.98 2.60
N HIS A 89 -9.08 12.12 3.15
CA HIS A 89 -8.18 13.00 3.90
C HIS A 89 -7.66 12.36 5.19
N ASP A 90 -8.45 11.50 5.82
CA ASP A 90 -8.07 10.84 7.07
C ASP A 90 -6.99 9.78 6.83
N LEU A 91 -7.16 8.94 5.79
CA LEU A 91 -6.14 8.01 5.32
C LEU A 91 -4.85 8.73 4.95
N LEU A 92 -4.93 9.79 4.12
CA LEU A 92 -3.75 10.56 3.71
C LEU A 92 -3.02 11.18 4.92
N LYS A 93 -3.77 11.66 5.91
CA LYS A 93 -3.22 12.20 7.16
C LYS A 93 -2.50 11.11 7.96
N GLU A 94 -3.12 9.94 8.10
CA GLU A 94 -2.53 8.83 8.84
C GLU A 94 -1.26 8.31 8.15
N LEU A 95 -1.26 8.18 6.81
CA LEU A 95 -0.07 7.80 6.04
C LEU A 95 1.08 8.80 6.25
N SER A 96 0.78 10.10 6.25
CA SER A 96 1.78 11.14 6.54
C SER A 96 2.25 11.13 8.00
N ARG A 97 1.38 10.77 8.95
CA ARG A 97 1.70 10.74 10.39
C ARG A 97 2.67 9.61 10.73
N VAL A 98 2.46 8.43 10.15
CA VAL A 98 3.24 7.22 10.48
C VAL A 98 4.55 7.15 9.71
N ALA A 99 4.68 7.87 8.59
CA ALA A 99 5.93 8.03 7.86
C ALA A 99 6.90 8.98 8.59
N ILE A 100 8.18 8.64 8.62
CA ILE A 100 9.23 9.53 9.11
C ILE A 100 9.40 10.70 8.13
N LEU A 101 9.15 11.93 8.60
CA LEU A 101 9.47 13.15 7.86
C LEU A 101 10.99 13.34 7.81
N ARG A 102 11.56 13.38 6.60
CA ARG A 102 12.95 13.76 6.34
C ARG A 102 13.05 15.14 5.73
#